data_AF-A0A1E5SQT8-F1
#
_entry.id   AF-A0A1E5SQT8-F1
#
_cell.length_a   1.000
_cell.length_b   1.000
_cell.length_c   1.000
_cell.angle_alpha   90.00
_cell.angle_beta   90.00
_cell.angle_gamma   90.00
#
_symmetry.space_group_name_H-M   'P 1'
#
loop_
_entity.id
_entity.type
_entity.pdbx_description
1 polymer ?
#
loop_
_entity_poly.entity_id
_entity_poly.type
_entity_poly.pdbx_seq_one_letter_code
_entity_poly.pdbx_strand_id
1 'polypeptide(L)'
;MVLFNLGQSQDSPFKNISKTESEFNSGNIAARMVEGLGFRYYWASEGLRAEDLEFDPVEEGRSSRQTIDHIYSLSRFLLSALENEVFDAGNAREMSFEEVRTETLENFEKAVKILKGSESSDFADYNIKFANGVGFPFWNAINGPISDAIYHTGQVVLMRRMSGNPINPNISVLSGSIRGN
;
A
#
# COMPACT_ATOMS: atom_id res chain seq x y z
N MET A 1 23.52 10.02 -26.73
CA MET A 1 22.32 9.30 -26.26
C MET A 1 22.78 8.40 -25.12
N VAL A 2 22.59 8.85 -23.88
CA VAL A 2 22.99 8.09 -22.69
C VAL A 2 21.83 7.15 -22.37
N LEU A 3 22.04 5.86 -22.56
CA LEU A 3 21.12 4.81 -22.11
C LEU A 3 21.23 4.73 -20.59
N PHE A 4 20.18 5.13 -19.89
CA PHE A 4 20.02 4.81 -18.48
C PHE A 4 19.71 3.32 -18.35
N ASN A 5 20.60 2.57 -17.71
CA ASN A 5 20.30 1.24 -17.19
C ASN A 5 19.26 1.38 -16.07
N LEU A 6 17.98 1.16 -16.38
CA LEU A 6 16.95 0.87 -15.39
C LEU A 6 17.10 -0.59 -14.98
N GLY A 7 17.92 -0.82 -13.96
CA GLY A 7 18.26 -2.17 -13.52
C GLY A 7 18.95 -2.16 -12.16
N GLN A 8 18.40 -1.42 -11.22
CA GLN A 8 18.65 -1.66 -9.80
C GLN A 8 17.29 -1.75 -9.14
N SER A 9 16.86 -2.97 -8.81
CA SER A 9 15.83 -3.19 -7.80
C SER A 9 16.38 -2.56 -6.52
N GLN A 10 16.01 -1.31 -6.26
CA GLN A 10 16.01 -0.81 -4.90
C GLN A 10 15.10 -1.76 -4.14
N ASP A 11 15.68 -2.55 -3.24
CA ASP A 11 14.92 -3.46 -2.39
C ASP A 11 13.88 -2.60 -1.65
N SER A 12 12.59 -2.78 -1.98
CA SER A 12 11.51 -1.96 -1.39
C SER A 12 11.64 -1.98 0.14
N PRO A 13 11.52 -0.84 0.83
CA PRO A 13 11.64 -0.79 2.29
C PRO A 13 10.60 -1.68 2.97
N PHE A 14 9.50 -2.00 2.28
CA PHE A 14 8.44 -2.87 2.78
C PHE A 14 8.78 -4.37 2.78
N LYS A 15 9.93 -4.77 2.23
CA LYS A 15 10.44 -6.15 2.39
C LYS A 15 10.81 -6.44 3.85
N ASN A 16 11.23 -5.41 4.60
CA ASN A 16 11.60 -5.50 6.01
C ASN A 16 11.33 -4.17 6.74
N ILE A 17 10.40 -4.18 7.69
CA ILE A 17 10.02 -3.04 8.53
C ILE A 17 10.42 -3.24 10.01
N SER A 18 11.34 -4.17 10.31
CA SER A 18 11.71 -4.51 11.70
C SER A 18 12.39 -3.38 12.44
N LYS A 19 13.00 -2.43 11.72
CA LYS A 19 13.53 -1.21 12.31
C LYS A 19 12.37 -0.31 12.74
N THR A 20 12.36 0.06 14.01
CA THR A 20 11.37 0.98 14.58
C THR A 20 11.98 2.35 14.84
N GLU A 21 11.14 3.39 14.78
CA GLU A 21 11.50 4.70 15.30
C GLU A 21 11.66 4.65 16.82
N SER A 22 12.51 5.51 17.38
CA SER A 22 12.75 5.57 18.82
C SER A 22 11.65 6.31 19.59
N GLU A 23 10.88 7.14 18.91
CA GLU A 23 9.86 8.01 19.51
C GLU A 23 8.46 7.56 19.13
N PHE A 24 7.57 7.49 20.13
CA PHE A 24 6.17 7.13 19.96
C PHE A 24 5.30 8.39 19.88
N ASN A 25 5.31 9.07 18.73
CA ASN A 25 4.54 10.28 18.44
C ASN A 25 3.48 10.04 17.33
N SER A 26 2.59 11.01 17.10
CA SER A 26 1.50 10.90 16.12
C SER A 26 1.98 10.59 14.70
N GLY A 27 3.01 11.29 14.23
CA GLY A 27 3.68 11.05 12.95
C GLY A 27 4.18 9.61 12.81
N ASN A 28 4.97 9.15 13.77
CA ASN A 28 5.55 7.81 13.78
C ASN A 28 4.50 6.71 13.93
N ILE A 29 3.43 6.92 14.71
CA ILE A 29 2.32 5.96 14.84
C ILE A 29 1.60 5.82 13.50
N ALA A 30 1.22 6.93 12.88
CA ALA A 30 0.55 6.91 11.58
C ALA A 30 1.46 6.29 10.50
N ALA A 31 2.74 6.65 10.48
CA ALA A 31 3.73 6.06 9.59
C ALA A 31 3.83 4.53 9.80
N ARG A 32 3.86 4.06 11.05
CA ARG A 32 3.93 2.62 11.37
C ARG A 32 2.70 1.85 10.91
N MET A 33 1.52 2.47 10.89
CA MET A 33 0.32 1.86 10.29
C MET A 33 0.51 1.64 8.78
N VAL A 34 1.06 2.63 8.07
CA VAL A 34 1.36 2.54 6.64
C VAL A 34 2.52 1.58 6.35
N GLU A 35 3.57 1.55 7.19
CA GLU A 35 4.65 0.55 7.10
C GLU A 35 4.10 -0.87 7.22
N GLY A 36 3.20 -1.10 8.18
CA GLY A 36 2.51 -2.38 8.36
C GLY A 36 1.64 -2.77 7.17
N LEU A 37 0.96 -1.81 6.54
CA LEU A 37 0.21 -2.02 5.30
C LEU A 37 1.16 -2.36 4.13
N GLY A 38 2.17 -1.53 3.90
CA GLY A 38 3.14 -1.72 2.83
C GLY A 38 3.84 -3.08 2.92
N PHE A 39 4.25 -3.51 4.12
CA PHE A 39 4.84 -4.84 4.34
C PHE A 39 3.89 -5.98 3.97
N ARG A 40 2.62 -5.88 4.37
CA ARG A 40 1.61 -6.88 4.01
C ARG A 40 1.38 -6.91 2.50
N TYR A 41 1.26 -5.74 1.87
CA TYR A 41 1.01 -5.62 0.44
C TYR A 41 2.19 -6.11 -0.40
N TYR A 42 3.43 -5.75 -0.01
CA TYR A 42 4.65 -6.22 -0.66
C TYR A 42 4.65 -7.75 -0.75
N TRP A 43 4.44 -8.42 0.38
CA TRP A 43 4.45 -9.88 0.45
C TRP A 43 3.21 -10.55 -0.14
N ALA A 44 2.05 -9.89 -0.11
CA ALA A 44 0.84 -10.39 -0.76
C ALA A 44 0.98 -10.41 -2.28
N SER A 45 1.60 -9.37 -2.86
CA SER A 45 1.79 -9.18 -4.30
C SER A 45 3.07 -9.83 -4.85
N GLU A 46 4.04 -10.16 -3.99
CA GLU A 46 5.29 -10.80 -4.42
C GLU A 46 5.03 -12.19 -5.04
N GLY A 47 5.51 -12.35 -6.28
CA GLY A 47 5.47 -13.61 -7.02
C GLY A 47 4.08 -14.05 -7.49
N LEU A 48 3.12 -13.13 -7.64
CA LEU A 48 1.84 -13.44 -8.29
C LEU A 48 2.05 -13.74 -9.78
N ARG A 49 1.39 -14.79 -10.27
CA ARG A 49 1.38 -15.22 -11.66
C ARG A 49 0.14 -14.71 -12.37
N ALA A 50 0.09 -14.84 -13.69
CA ALA A 50 -1.11 -14.50 -14.47
C ALA A 50 -2.36 -15.23 -13.95
N GLU A 51 -2.27 -16.52 -13.65
CA GLU A 51 -3.40 -17.28 -13.11
C GLU A 51 -3.84 -16.82 -11.70
N ASP A 52 -2.93 -16.25 -10.90
CA ASP A 52 -3.27 -15.73 -9.58
C ASP A 52 -3.98 -14.39 -9.70
N LEU A 53 -3.58 -13.55 -10.66
CA LEU A 53 -4.15 -12.25 -10.97
C LEU A 53 -5.57 -12.35 -11.55
N GLU A 54 -5.79 -13.34 -12.41
CA GLU A 54 -7.10 -13.62 -13.03
C GLU A 54 -8.08 -14.32 -12.09
N PHE A 55 -7.60 -14.91 -10.98
CA PHE A 55 -8.44 -15.65 -10.05
C PHE A 55 -9.52 -14.77 -9.40
N ASP A 56 -10.77 -15.25 -9.43
CA ASP A 56 -11.91 -14.70 -8.69
C ASP A 56 -12.54 -15.82 -7.83
N PRO A 57 -12.76 -15.60 -6.51
CA PRO A 57 -13.37 -16.60 -5.64
C PRO A 57 -14.85 -16.88 -5.94
N VAL A 58 -15.59 -15.96 -6.57
CA VAL A 58 -17.03 -16.10 -6.87
C VAL A 58 -17.41 -15.42 -8.19
N GLU A 59 -18.57 -15.74 -8.77
CA GLU A 59 -18.96 -15.23 -10.10
C GLU A 59 -19.14 -13.70 -10.16
N GLU A 60 -19.60 -13.06 -9.08
CA GLU A 60 -19.81 -11.61 -8.98
C GLU A 60 -18.74 -10.90 -8.12
N GLY A 61 -17.56 -11.53 -7.98
CA GLY A 61 -16.48 -11.06 -7.12
C GLY A 61 -15.56 -10.04 -7.80
N ARG A 62 -14.51 -9.65 -7.06
CA ARG A 62 -13.35 -8.98 -7.64
C ARG A 62 -12.27 -10.03 -7.82
N SER A 63 -11.62 -10.03 -8.97
CA SER A 63 -10.39 -10.80 -9.14
C SER A 63 -9.25 -10.26 -8.27
N SER A 64 -8.17 -11.04 -8.11
CA SER A 64 -6.94 -10.55 -7.48
C SER A 64 -6.43 -9.27 -8.13
N ARG A 65 -6.43 -9.20 -9.47
CA ARG A 65 -5.99 -8.00 -10.20
C ARG A 65 -6.85 -6.79 -9.87
N GLN A 66 -8.17 -6.93 -9.93
CA GLN A 66 -9.10 -5.84 -9.61
C GLN A 66 -8.97 -5.38 -8.14
N THR A 67 -8.69 -6.31 -7.23
CA THR A 67 -8.45 -6.00 -5.82
C THR A 67 -7.14 -5.22 -5.64
N ILE A 68 -6.09 -5.57 -6.38
CA ILE A 68 -4.81 -4.86 -6.40
C ILE A 68 -4.95 -3.45 -7.00
N ASP A 69 -5.69 -3.32 -8.10
CA ASP A 69 -6.00 -2.02 -8.70
C ASP A 69 -6.78 -1.11 -7.73
N HIS A 70 -7.67 -1.70 -6.93
CA HIS A 70 -8.37 -0.96 -5.88
C HIS A 70 -7.42 -0.49 -4.77
N ILE A 71 -6.50 -1.35 -4.31
CA ILE A 71 -5.47 -0.96 -3.32
C ILE A 71 -4.59 0.17 -3.85
N TYR A 72 -4.23 0.14 -5.15
CA TYR A 72 -3.51 1.25 -5.78
C TYR A 72 -4.30 2.56 -5.68
N SER A 73 -5.58 2.55 -6.02
CA SER A 73 -6.44 3.73 -5.87
C SER A 73 -6.49 4.23 -4.42
N LEU A 74 -6.55 3.33 -3.43
CA LEU A 74 -6.48 3.68 -2.01
C LEU A 74 -5.12 4.28 -1.62
N SER A 75 -4.01 3.82 -2.21
CA SER A 75 -2.68 4.40 -1.98
C SER A 75 -2.58 5.84 -2.50
N ARG A 76 -3.13 6.11 -3.69
CA ARG A 76 -3.27 7.46 -4.26
C ARG A 76 -4.15 8.34 -3.38
N PHE A 77 -5.22 7.75 -2.84
CA PHE A 77 -6.15 8.46 -1.98
C PHE A 77 -5.49 8.93 -0.68
N LEU A 78 -4.72 8.05 -0.01
CA LEU A 78 -3.92 8.43 1.15
C LEU A 78 -2.94 9.57 0.81
N LEU A 79 -2.23 9.46 -0.31
CA LEU A 79 -1.28 10.48 -0.74
C LEU A 79 -1.93 11.83 -0.99
N SER A 80 -3.07 11.88 -1.68
CA SER A 80 -3.77 13.14 -1.91
C SER A 80 -4.11 13.87 -0.61
N ALA A 81 -4.46 13.13 0.45
CA ALA A 81 -4.73 13.74 1.76
C ALA A 81 -3.46 14.34 2.40
N LEU A 82 -2.33 13.64 2.28
CA LEU A 82 -1.03 14.09 2.81
C LEU A 82 -0.42 15.25 2.01
N GLU A 83 -0.64 15.28 0.70
CA GLU A 83 -0.15 16.32 -0.21
C GLU A 83 -1.11 17.50 -0.35
N ASN A 84 -2.24 17.46 0.36
CA ASN A 84 -3.26 18.50 0.32
C ASN A 84 -3.90 18.69 -1.05
N GLU A 85 -3.89 17.65 -1.88
CA GLU A 85 -4.41 17.64 -3.24
C GLU A 85 -5.84 17.11 -3.30
N VAL A 86 -6.55 17.43 -4.39
CA VAL A 86 -7.84 16.79 -4.68
C VAL A 86 -7.58 15.36 -5.11
N PHE A 87 -8.31 14.41 -4.54
CA PHE A 87 -8.16 13.00 -4.90
C PHE A 87 -8.43 12.75 -6.38
N ASP A 88 -7.45 12.13 -7.03
CA ASP A 88 -7.57 11.49 -8.34
C ASP A 88 -7.29 10.00 -8.17
N ALA A 89 -8.26 9.17 -8.55
CA ALA A 89 -8.18 7.72 -8.46
C ALA A 89 -7.12 7.11 -9.39
N GLY A 90 -6.66 7.86 -10.40
CA GLY A 90 -5.82 7.36 -11.47
C GLY A 90 -6.55 6.33 -12.36
N ASN A 91 -5.82 5.71 -13.27
CA ASN A 91 -6.36 4.70 -14.17
C ASN A 91 -5.51 3.42 -14.20
N ALA A 92 -5.65 2.59 -13.16
CA ALA A 92 -4.93 1.31 -13.05
C ALA A 92 -5.23 0.33 -14.19
N ARG A 93 -6.34 0.49 -14.91
CA ARG A 93 -6.74 -0.42 -16.00
C ARG A 93 -5.84 -0.31 -17.23
N GLU A 94 -5.15 0.81 -17.39
CA GLU A 94 -4.21 1.04 -18.50
C GLU A 94 -2.78 0.64 -18.15
N MET A 95 -2.54 0.23 -16.90
CA MET A 95 -1.23 -0.12 -16.37
C MET A 95 -1.03 -1.64 -16.32
N SER A 96 0.21 -2.08 -16.50
CA SER A 96 0.63 -3.44 -16.19
C SER A 96 0.53 -3.73 -14.69
N PHE A 97 0.55 -5.00 -14.32
CA PHE A 97 0.53 -5.39 -12.90
C PHE A 97 1.77 -4.87 -12.18
N GLU A 98 2.93 -4.95 -12.83
CA GLU A 98 4.22 -4.51 -12.33
C GLU A 98 4.25 -3.01 -12.07
N GLU A 99 3.66 -2.20 -12.96
CA GLU A 99 3.52 -0.75 -12.78
C GLU A 99 2.60 -0.44 -11.60
N VAL A 100 1.41 -1.04 -11.54
CA VAL A 100 0.46 -0.85 -10.42
C VAL A 100 1.12 -1.22 -9.09
N ARG A 101 1.81 -2.35 -9.04
CA ARG A 101 2.52 -2.81 -7.84
C ARG A 101 3.61 -1.84 -7.42
N THR A 102 4.44 -1.41 -8.37
CA THR A 102 5.57 -0.52 -8.13
C THR A 102 5.08 0.83 -7.61
N GLU A 103 4.15 1.46 -8.32
CA GLU A 103 3.60 2.75 -7.91
C GLU A 103 2.86 2.67 -6.58
N THR A 104 2.14 1.58 -6.28
CA THR A 104 1.49 1.39 -4.98
C THR A 104 2.50 1.38 -3.84
N LEU A 105 3.64 0.69 -4.01
CA LEU A 105 4.70 0.65 -3.01
C LEU A 105 5.38 2.01 -2.88
N GLU A 106 5.69 2.68 -3.99
CA GLU A 106 6.26 4.03 -3.98
C GLU A 106 5.31 5.04 -3.29
N ASN A 107 4.01 4.89 -3.51
CA ASN A 107 2.99 5.71 -2.86
C ASN A 107 3.01 5.54 -1.34
N PHE A 108 3.06 4.29 -0.86
CA PHE A 108 3.17 4.03 0.57
C PHE A 108 4.50 4.53 1.15
N GLU A 109 5.60 4.40 0.42
CA GLU A 109 6.91 4.91 0.87
C GLU A 109 6.90 6.42 1.03
N LYS A 110 6.34 7.14 0.05
CA LYS A 110 6.17 8.58 0.10
C LYS A 110 5.27 9.01 1.26
N ALA A 111 4.16 8.30 1.47
CA ALA A 111 3.27 8.55 2.61
C ALA A 111 3.99 8.35 3.96
N VAL A 112 4.76 7.27 4.13
CA VAL A 112 5.58 7.02 5.32
C VAL A 112 6.57 8.14 5.55
N LYS A 113 7.25 8.59 4.49
CA LYS A 113 8.23 9.68 4.56
C LYS A 113 7.60 10.99 5.04
N ILE A 114 6.42 11.35 4.51
CA ILE A 114 5.69 12.54 4.95
C ILE A 114 5.34 12.41 6.42
N LEU A 115 4.68 11.30 6.81
CA LEU A 115 4.20 11.08 8.18
C LEU A 115 5.31 11.07 9.23
N LYS A 116 6.48 10.51 8.93
CA LYS A 116 7.65 10.54 9.83
C LYS A 116 8.24 11.94 10.01
N GLY A 117 8.03 12.82 9.04
CA GLY A 117 8.43 14.23 9.10
C GLY A 117 7.36 15.15 9.69
N SER A 118 6.19 14.62 10.07
CA SER A 118 5.06 15.39 10.56
C SER A 118 5.07 15.54 12.08
N GLU A 119 4.76 16.75 12.54
CA GLU A 119 4.38 17.04 13.91
C GLU A 119 2.87 16.86 14.12
N SER A 120 2.44 16.82 15.39
CA SER A 120 1.00 16.64 15.71
C SER A 120 0.11 17.75 15.14
N SER A 121 0.63 18.96 14.98
CA SER A 121 -0.11 20.09 14.38
C SER A 121 -0.41 19.89 12.90
N ASP A 122 0.47 19.21 12.16
CA ASP A 122 0.37 19.10 10.70
C ASP A 122 -0.84 18.23 10.29
N PHE A 123 -1.28 17.33 11.17
CA PHE A 123 -2.46 16.50 10.97
C PHE A 123 -3.77 17.29 10.84
N ALA A 124 -3.81 18.55 11.28
CA ALA A 124 -4.95 19.43 11.03
C ALA A 124 -5.08 19.82 9.55
N ASP A 125 -3.96 19.82 8.83
CA ASP A 125 -3.89 20.20 7.42
C ASP A 125 -4.01 18.98 6.49
N TYR A 126 -3.74 17.76 6.94
CA TYR A 126 -3.90 16.54 6.13
C TYR A 126 -5.37 16.14 5.97
N ASN A 127 -6.05 16.83 5.06
CA ASN A 127 -7.47 16.63 4.78
C ASN A 127 -7.66 15.86 3.47
N ILE A 128 -8.55 14.88 3.50
CA ILE A 128 -9.14 14.32 2.29
C ILE A 128 -9.94 15.42 1.59
N LYS A 129 -9.70 15.64 0.29
CA LYS A 129 -10.41 16.63 -0.52
C LYS A 129 -11.00 15.96 -1.75
N PHE A 130 -12.32 16.09 -1.92
CA PHE A 130 -13.02 15.67 -3.12
C PHE A 130 -13.28 16.86 -4.04
N ALA A 131 -13.37 16.59 -5.36
CA ALA A 131 -13.61 17.63 -6.37
C ALA A 131 -14.94 18.38 -6.19
N ASN A 132 -15.92 17.76 -5.52
CA ASN A 132 -17.21 18.37 -5.18
C ASN A 132 -17.16 19.30 -3.95
N GLY A 133 -15.97 19.55 -3.39
CA GLY A 133 -15.76 20.42 -2.23
C GLY A 133 -16.02 19.77 -0.87
N VAL A 134 -16.44 18.50 -0.84
CA VAL A 134 -16.51 17.74 0.41
C VAL A 134 -15.10 17.40 0.88
N GLY A 135 -14.85 17.53 2.17
CA GLY A 135 -13.57 17.14 2.77
C GLY A 135 -13.72 16.46 4.11
N PHE A 136 -12.72 15.68 4.49
CA PHE A 136 -12.68 14.95 5.76
C PHE A 136 -11.29 15.09 6.40
N PRO A 137 -11.20 15.11 7.74
CA PRO A 137 -9.92 15.18 8.44
C PRO A 137 -9.10 13.89 8.28
N PHE A 138 -7.82 13.94 8.63
CA PHE A 138 -6.91 12.79 8.53
C PHE A 138 -7.41 11.52 9.23
N TRP A 139 -8.22 11.65 10.29
CA TRP A 139 -8.88 10.51 10.94
C TRP A 139 -9.62 9.61 9.95
N ASN A 140 -10.20 10.18 8.91
CA ASN A 140 -10.88 9.43 7.86
C ASN A 140 -9.91 8.73 6.90
N ALA A 141 -8.66 9.20 6.76
CA ALA A 141 -7.62 8.47 6.04
C ALA A 141 -7.24 7.16 6.75
N ILE A 142 -7.26 7.16 8.09
CA ILE A 142 -7.05 5.96 8.90
C ILE A 142 -8.19 4.95 8.67
N ASN A 143 -9.44 5.40 8.76
CA ASN A 143 -10.62 4.53 8.60
C ASN A 143 -10.81 4.03 7.16
N GLY A 144 -10.55 4.90 6.19
CA GLY A 144 -10.70 4.62 4.77
C GLY A 144 -9.42 4.00 4.21
N PRO A 145 -8.62 4.74 3.44
CA PRO A 145 -7.55 4.18 2.61
C PRO A 145 -6.53 3.32 3.36
N ILE A 146 -6.18 3.61 4.62
CA ILE A 146 -5.22 2.78 5.37
C ILE A 146 -5.86 1.43 5.77
N SER A 147 -6.98 1.47 6.49
CA SER A 147 -7.61 0.25 7.02
C SER A 147 -8.22 -0.61 5.90
N ASP A 148 -8.81 0.01 4.90
CA ASP A 148 -9.44 -0.66 3.77
C ASP A 148 -8.40 -1.35 2.86
N ALA A 149 -7.23 -0.72 2.66
CA ALA A 149 -6.14 -1.36 1.94
C ALA A 149 -5.57 -2.57 2.70
N ILE A 150 -5.51 -2.54 4.04
CA ILE A 150 -5.13 -3.71 4.85
C ILE A 150 -6.18 -4.82 4.67
N TYR A 151 -7.46 -4.47 4.72
CA TYR A 151 -8.58 -5.38 4.55
C TYR A 151 -8.52 -6.10 3.18
N HIS A 152 -8.35 -5.34 2.10
CA HIS A 152 -8.23 -5.87 0.74
C HIS A 152 -6.93 -6.64 0.50
N THR A 153 -5.83 -6.26 1.15
CA THR A 153 -4.59 -7.05 1.10
C THR A 153 -4.81 -8.47 1.64
N GLY A 154 -5.63 -8.62 2.69
CA GLY A 154 -6.03 -9.93 3.21
C GLY A 154 -6.80 -10.79 2.19
N GLN A 155 -7.60 -10.17 1.32
CA GLN A 155 -8.29 -10.88 0.23
C GLN A 155 -7.30 -11.41 -0.80
N VAL A 156 -6.30 -10.61 -1.20
CA VAL A 156 -5.23 -11.06 -2.11
C VAL A 156 -4.50 -12.28 -1.54
N VAL A 157 -4.20 -12.28 -0.24
CA VAL A 157 -3.59 -13.44 0.45
C VAL A 157 -4.45 -14.70 0.35
N LEU A 158 -5.76 -14.55 0.53
CA LEU A 158 -6.70 -15.67 0.43
C LEU A 158 -6.78 -16.19 -1.01
N MET A 159 -6.97 -15.29 -1.98
CA MET A 159 -7.12 -15.64 -3.39
C MET A 159 -5.88 -16.34 -3.94
N ARG A 160 -4.67 -15.84 -3.65
CA ARG A 160 -3.43 -16.53 -4.07
C ARG A 160 -3.27 -17.91 -3.43
N ARG A 161 -3.79 -18.13 -2.22
CA ARG A 161 -3.81 -19.48 -1.62
C ARG A 161 -4.78 -20.39 -2.38
N MET A 162 -5.94 -19.88 -2.78
CA MET A 162 -6.95 -20.64 -3.53
C MET A 162 -6.47 -20.98 -4.95
N SER A 163 -5.66 -20.12 -5.57
CA SER A 163 -5.01 -20.38 -6.87
C SER A 163 -3.73 -21.22 -6.79
N GLY A 164 -3.38 -21.75 -5.61
CA GLY A 164 -2.25 -22.66 -5.42
C GLY A 164 -0.87 -22.00 -5.23
N ASN A 165 -0.81 -20.68 -5.00
CA ASN A 165 0.40 -19.91 -4.74
C ASN A 165 0.37 -19.24 -3.35
N PRO A 166 0.52 -20.00 -2.25
CA PRO A 166 0.49 -19.41 -0.91
C PRO A 166 1.69 -18.48 -0.64
N ILE A 167 1.49 -17.49 0.25
CA ILE A 167 2.57 -16.61 0.73
C ILE A 167 3.66 -17.41 1.45
N ASN A 168 4.91 -16.92 1.38
CA ASN A 168 6.05 -17.50 2.11
C ASN A 168 5.74 -17.62 3.63
N PRO A 169 5.75 -18.84 4.20
CA PRO A 169 5.35 -19.08 5.58
C PRO A 169 6.33 -18.52 6.63
N ASN A 170 7.53 -18.12 6.22
CA ASN A 170 8.53 -17.53 7.11
C ASN A 170 8.31 -16.03 7.36
N ILE A 171 7.38 -15.39 6.64
CA ILE A 171 7.06 -13.98 6.85
C ILE A 171 6.35 -13.81 8.19
N SER A 172 6.88 -12.92 9.03
CA SER A 172 6.34 -12.60 10.34
C SER A 172 5.82 -11.17 10.34
N VAL A 173 4.49 -11.02 10.25
CA VAL A 173 3.84 -9.70 10.35
C VAL A 173 4.04 -9.03 11.70
N LEU A 174 4.30 -9.80 12.76
CA LEU A 174 4.55 -9.30 14.10
C LEU A 174 5.94 -8.64 14.21
N SER A 175 6.98 -9.30 13.67
CA SER A 175 8.33 -8.76 13.70
C SER A 175 8.65 -7.85 12.51
N GLY A 176 7.80 -7.82 11.49
CA GLY A 176 8.01 -7.04 10.28
C GLY A 176 9.17 -7.55 9.41
N SER A 177 9.48 -8.84 9.50
CA SER A 177 10.64 -9.46 8.85
C SER A 177 10.37 -10.93 8.50
N ILE A 178 11.29 -11.53 7.75
CA ILE A 178 11.35 -12.98 7.55
C ILE A 178 12.03 -13.62 8.76
N ARG A 179 11.45 -14.71 9.30
CA ARG A 179 12.06 -15.51 10.37
C ARG A 179 13.35 -16.14 9.89
N GLY A 180 14.40 -16.07 10.71
CA GLY A 180 15.70 -16.69 10.42
C GLY A 180 16.66 -15.83 9.59
N ASN A 181 16.31 -14.57 9.32
CA ASN A 181 17.23 -13.53 8.85
C ASN A 181 17.73 -12.68 10.03
#